data_AF-A0A1U7M7M7-F1
#
_entry.id   AF-A0A1U7M7M7-F1
#
_cell.length_a   1.000
_cell.length_b   1.000
_cell.length_c   1.000
_cell.angle_alpha   90.00
_cell.angle_beta   90.00
_cell.angle_gamma   90.00
#
_symmetry.space_group_name_H-M   'P 1'
#
loop_
_entity.id
_entity.type
_entity.pdbx_description
1 polymer ?
#
loop_
_entity_poly.entity_id
_entity_poly.type
_entity_poly.pdbx_seq_one_letter_code
_entity_poly.pdbx_strand_id
1 'polypeptide(L)'
;MIKKKVDKISSKSLILFLIVSILGTSFLIGCDIEKEENLIDKLYKNKTEYVGDNSKVGNIISNLKFEKGYEYKSMKISSDEKPYSLILNFELSQKEDLTTDKITSQSAILFSLIDNLDEIVYVPVNSNAEGILPVDRNYIDSFTTSVIGMTTKELGKSKGKFKELVEFYEEYIRKDKVLIP
;
A
#
# COMPACT_ATOMS: atom_id res chain seq x y z
N MET A 1 -64.73 38.27 -21.18
CA MET A 1 -65.38 37.08 -21.75
C MET A 1 -64.34 36.25 -22.52
N ILE A 2 -63.58 35.37 -21.85
CA ILE A 2 -62.84 34.26 -22.49
C ILE A 2 -62.83 33.08 -21.49
N LYS A 3 -63.34 31.93 -21.94
CA LYS A 3 -63.58 30.70 -21.16
C LYS A 3 -62.26 30.05 -20.72
N LYS A 4 -62.09 29.77 -19.41
CA LYS A 4 -61.16 28.72 -18.95
C LYS A 4 -61.82 27.37 -19.19
N LYS A 5 -61.39 26.67 -20.24
CA LYS A 5 -61.66 25.26 -20.44
C LYS A 5 -60.75 24.50 -19.47
N VAL A 6 -61.29 24.10 -18.32
CA VAL A 6 -60.60 23.16 -17.43
C VAL A 6 -60.90 21.78 -18.00
N ASP A 7 -59.95 21.26 -18.79
CA ASP A 7 -60.08 19.93 -19.37
C ASP A 7 -60.19 18.89 -18.25
N LYS A 8 -61.24 18.06 -18.34
CA LYS A 8 -61.56 16.98 -17.42
C LYS A 8 -60.49 15.89 -17.57
N ILE A 9 -59.45 15.94 -16.74
CA ILE A 9 -58.40 14.93 -16.70
C ILE A 9 -59.04 13.60 -16.25
N SER A 10 -59.01 12.61 -17.12
CA SER A 10 -59.56 11.27 -16.88
C SER A 10 -58.78 10.58 -15.76
N SER A 11 -59.49 9.90 -14.84
CA SER A 11 -58.90 9.18 -13.70
C SER A 11 -57.83 8.17 -14.11
N LYS A 12 -57.92 7.62 -15.32
CA LYS A 12 -56.92 6.72 -15.90
C LYS A 12 -55.57 7.42 -16.16
N SER A 13 -55.57 8.70 -16.55
CA SER A 13 -54.34 9.50 -16.68
C SER A 13 -53.72 9.81 -15.32
N LEU A 14 -54.54 10.04 -14.28
CA LEU A 14 -54.04 10.31 -12.93
C LEU A 14 -53.37 9.08 -12.30
N ILE A 15 -53.94 7.89 -12.52
CA ILE A 15 -53.38 6.61 -12.07
C ILE A 15 -52.05 6.32 -12.79
N LEU A 16 -51.94 6.65 -14.09
CA LEU A 16 -50.72 6.45 -14.86
C LEU A 16 -49.58 7.35 -14.38
N PHE A 17 -49.86 8.61 -14.03
CA PHE A 17 -48.86 9.54 -13.46
C PHE A 17 -48.37 9.08 -12.07
N LEU A 18 -49.25 8.50 -11.25
CA LEU A 18 -48.90 7.95 -9.94
C LEU A 18 -47.94 6.74 -10.06
N ILE A 19 -48.16 5.84 -11.03
CA ILE A 19 -47.29 4.68 -11.26
C ILE A 19 -45.89 5.10 -11.77
N VAL A 20 -45.81 6.11 -12.63
CA VAL A 20 -44.52 6.65 -13.12
C VAL A 20 -43.73 7.34 -12.01
N SER A 21 -44.39 8.00 -11.06
CA SER A 21 -43.71 8.59 -9.90
C SER A 21 -43.12 7.56 -8.92
N ILE A 22 -43.74 6.38 -8.80
CA ILE A 22 -43.26 5.29 -7.92
C ILE A 22 -42.09 4.53 -8.54
N LEU A 23 -42.01 4.45 -9.88
CA LEU A 23 -40.91 3.81 -10.59
C LEU A 23 -39.69 4.74 -10.79
N GLY A 24 -39.86 6.06 -10.61
CA GLY A 24 -38.81 7.06 -10.83
C GLY A 24 -37.88 7.34 -9.63
N THR A 25 -38.19 6.84 -8.43
CA THR A 25 -37.39 7.12 -7.21
C THR A 25 -36.34 6.05 -6.89
N SER A 26 -36.20 5.01 -7.72
CA SER A 26 -35.16 3.98 -7.57
C SER A 26 -33.87 4.32 -8.31
N PHE A 27 -33.61 5.60 -8.61
CA PHE A 27 -32.25 6.04 -8.91
C PHE A 27 -31.48 6.01 -7.59
N LEU A 28 -30.92 4.82 -7.34
CA LEU A 28 -30.01 4.51 -6.26
C LEU A 28 -28.97 5.62 -6.19
N ILE A 29 -29.11 6.51 -5.21
CA ILE A 29 -27.99 7.26 -4.67
C ILE A 29 -27.18 6.22 -3.88
N GLY A 30 -26.52 5.32 -4.61
CA GLY A 30 -25.31 4.69 -4.14
C GLY A 30 -24.26 5.78 -4.11
N CYS A 31 -24.29 6.59 -3.05
CA CYS A 31 -23.11 7.33 -2.67
C CYS A 31 -22.18 6.27 -2.08
N ASP A 32 -21.47 5.55 -2.95
CA ASP A 32 -20.22 4.93 -2.56
C ASP A 32 -19.32 6.10 -2.15
N ILE A 33 -19.41 6.50 -0.89
CA ILE A 33 -18.34 7.23 -0.25
C ILE A 33 -17.21 6.21 -0.25
N GLU A 34 -16.38 6.24 -1.29
CA GLU A 34 -15.11 5.53 -1.32
C GLU A 34 -14.37 5.99 -0.06
N LYS A 35 -14.42 5.18 1.00
CA LYS A 35 -13.61 5.42 2.19
C LYS A 35 -12.18 5.49 1.68
N GLU A 36 -11.55 6.64 1.86
CA GLU A 36 -10.15 6.80 1.53
C GLU A 36 -9.38 5.69 2.26
N GLU A 37 -8.86 4.77 1.46
CA GLU A 37 -8.22 3.57 1.99
C GLU A 37 -6.94 4.00 2.71
N ASN A 38 -6.81 3.62 3.98
CA ASN A 38 -5.62 3.97 4.76
C ASN A 38 -4.40 3.17 4.24
N LEU A 39 -3.19 3.59 4.64
CA LEU A 39 -1.96 2.96 4.16
C LEU A 39 -1.89 1.45 4.45
N ILE A 40 -2.34 1.02 5.63
CA ILE A 40 -2.34 -0.38 6.05
C ILE A 40 -3.24 -1.21 5.11
N ASP A 41 -4.41 -0.67 4.76
CA ASP A 41 -5.35 -1.31 3.85
C ASP A 41 -4.75 -1.43 2.43
N LYS A 42 -4.17 -0.33 1.93
CA LYS A 42 -3.50 -0.27 0.61
C LYS A 42 -2.36 -1.27 0.49
N LEU A 43 -1.56 -1.43 1.55
CA LEU A 43 -0.45 -2.39 1.58
C LEU A 43 -0.97 -3.83 1.73
N TYR A 44 -1.80 -4.09 2.76
CA TYR A 44 -2.18 -5.45 3.13
C TYR A 44 -3.06 -6.14 2.08
N LYS A 45 -3.91 -5.41 1.35
CA LYS A 45 -4.72 -5.99 0.26
C LYS A 45 -3.88 -6.58 -0.87
N ASN A 46 -2.63 -6.11 -1.02
CA ASN A 46 -1.69 -6.58 -2.03
C ASN A 46 -0.78 -7.70 -1.50
N LYS A 47 -1.04 -8.25 -0.30
CA LYS A 47 -0.30 -9.42 0.19
C LYS A 47 -0.30 -10.54 -0.87
N THR A 48 0.85 -11.16 -1.07
CA THR A 48 1.06 -12.22 -2.05
C THR A 48 1.94 -13.33 -1.51
N GLU A 49 1.68 -14.56 -1.97
CA GLU A 49 2.56 -15.70 -1.70
C GLU A 49 3.86 -15.60 -2.53
N TYR A 50 3.80 -14.98 -3.71
CA TYR A 50 4.87 -15.03 -4.71
C TYR A 50 5.39 -13.64 -5.09
N VAL A 51 6.71 -13.46 -5.04
CA VAL A 51 7.41 -12.27 -5.54
C VAL A 51 7.17 -12.03 -7.04
N GLY A 52 6.89 -13.09 -7.81
CA GLY A 52 6.57 -12.99 -9.24
C GLY A 52 5.18 -12.41 -9.55
N ASP A 53 4.34 -12.13 -8.54
CA ASP A 53 3.09 -11.38 -8.73
C ASP A 53 3.41 -9.89 -8.92
N ASN A 54 3.89 -9.54 -10.12
CA ASN A 54 4.36 -8.20 -10.47
C ASN A 54 3.35 -7.10 -10.15
N SER A 55 2.05 -7.39 -10.35
CA SER A 55 0.98 -6.43 -10.08
C SER A 55 0.86 -6.15 -8.59
N LYS A 56 0.82 -7.18 -7.74
CA LYS A 56 0.75 -6.98 -6.29
C LYS A 56 2.03 -6.42 -5.71
N VAL A 57 3.19 -6.92 -6.12
CA VAL A 57 4.49 -6.42 -5.66
C VAL A 57 4.68 -4.95 -6.04
N GLY A 58 4.35 -4.57 -7.27
CA GLY A 58 4.38 -3.18 -7.72
C GLY A 58 3.47 -2.27 -6.89
N ASN A 59 2.24 -2.74 -6.59
CA ASN A 59 1.31 -2.00 -5.73
C ASN A 59 1.79 -1.87 -4.28
N ILE A 60 2.50 -2.86 -3.72
CA ILE A 60 3.11 -2.72 -2.39
C ILE A 60 4.15 -1.61 -2.43
N ILE A 61 5.10 -1.70 -3.38
CA ILE A 61 6.23 -0.76 -3.49
C ILE A 61 5.75 0.67 -3.75
N SER A 62 4.75 0.87 -4.60
CA SER A 62 4.20 2.21 -4.90
C SER A 62 3.58 2.89 -3.68
N ASN A 63 3.24 2.13 -2.63
CA ASN A 63 2.69 2.64 -1.38
C ASN A 63 3.75 2.73 -0.26
N LEU A 64 4.97 2.25 -0.47
CA LEU A 64 6.05 2.41 0.50
C LEU A 64 6.48 3.88 0.58
N LYS A 65 6.71 4.34 1.81
CA LYS A 65 7.29 5.65 2.08
C LYS A 65 8.78 5.46 2.34
N PHE A 66 9.64 5.93 1.46
CA PHE A 66 11.08 5.94 1.69
C PHE A 66 11.51 7.21 2.42
N GLU A 67 12.71 7.19 3.00
CA GLU A 67 13.27 8.36 3.66
C GLU A 67 13.51 9.51 2.69
N LYS A 68 13.58 10.73 3.22
CA LYS A 68 13.92 11.90 2.42
C LYS A 68 15.29 11.70 1.77
N GLY A 69 15.36 11.99 0.47
CA GLY A 69 16.58 11.84 -0.30
C GLY A 69 16.81 10.43 -0.86
N TYR A 70 15.87 9.50 -0.64
CA TYR A 70 15.80 8.21 -1.32
C TYR A 70 14.67 8.24 -2.34
N GLU A 71 14.99 8.43 -3.61
CA GLU A 71 14.00 8.46 -4.68
C GLU A 71 13.93 7.11 -5.38
N TYR A 72 12.81 6.39 -5.22
CA TYR A 72 12.57 5.13 -5.92
C TYR A 72 12.49 5.35 -7.44
N LYS A 73 13.19 4.51 -8.22
CA LYS A 73 13.20 4.59 -9.69
C LYS A 73 12.58 3.39 -10.36
N SER A 74 12.96 2.18 -9.95
CA SER A 74 12.46 0.96 -10.58
C SER A 74 12.66 -0.26 -9.70
N MET A 75 11.96 -1.33 -10.05
CA MET A 75 12.15 -2.65 -9.47
C MET A 75 12.52 -3.67 -10.54
N LYS A 76 13.24 -4.71 -10.13
CA LYS A 76 13.43 -5.94 -10.89
C LYS A 76 13.19 -7.13 -9.97
N ILE A 77 12.50 -8.14 -10.47
CA ILE A 77 12.30 -9.42 -9.78
C ILE A 77 13.29 -10.42 -10.35
N SER A 78 13.96 -11.16 -9.48
CA SER A 78 14.83 -12.28 -9.81
C SER A 78 14.27 -13.52 -9.14
N SER A 79 13.58 -14.37 -9.92
CA SER A 79 12.84 -15.52 -9.39
C SER A 79 13.03 -16.80 -10.21
N ASP A 80 14.04 -16.84 -11.07
CA ASP A 80 14.37 -18.03 -11.89
C ASP A 80 14.92 -19.16 -11.01
N GLU A 81 15.72 -18.79 -10.00
CA GLU A 81 16.27 -19.69 -8.99
C GLU A 81 16.37 -18.97 -7.64
N LYS A 82 16.58 -19.75 -6.58
CA LYS A 82 16.77 -19.18 -5.24
C LYS A 82 18.17 -18.58 -5.07
N PRO A 83 18.33 -17.53 -4.25
CA PRO A 83 17.27 -16.83 -3.49
C PRO A 83 16.33 -16.04 -4.41
N TYR A 84 15.04 -16.03 -4.08
CA TYR A 84 14.07 -15.18 -4.77
C TYR A 84 14.23 -13.73 -4.30
N SER A 85 14.71 -12.87 -5.20
CA SER A 85 15.15 -11.51 -4.85
C SER A 85 14.29 -10.42 -5.50
N LEU A 86 14.11 -9.34 -4.75
CA LEU A 86 13.54 -8.08 -5.23
C LEU A 86 14.63 -7.02 -5.26
N ILE A 87 14.97 -6.53 -6.44
CA ILE A 87 15.98 -5.49 -6.64
C ILE A 87 15.27 -4.15 -6.76
N LEU A 88 15.63 -3.18 -5.93
CA LEU A 88 15.05 -1.85 -5.88
C LEU A 88 16.11 -0.80 -6.21
N ASN A 89 15.89 -0.05 -7.28
CA ASN A 89 16.80 0.99 -7.74
C ASN A 89 16.39 2.35 -7.19
N PHE A 90 17.35 3.12 -6.67
CA PHE A 90 17.15 4.43 -6.08
C PHE A 90 18.10 5.47 -6.63
N GLU A 91 17.64 6.71 -6.70
CA GLU A 91 18.50 7.87 -6.78
C GLU A 91 18.64 8.47 -5.38
N LEU A 92 19.88 8.58 -4.91
CA LEU A 92 20.19 9.13 -3.59
C LEU A 92 20.59 10.60 -3.71
N SER A 93 20.11 11.43 -2.80
CA SER A 93 20.60 12.81 -2.70
C SER A 93 22.09 12.83 -2.34
N GLN A 94 22.85 13.84 -2.78
CA GLN A 94 24.31 13.91 -2.60
C GLN A 94 24.83 13.82 -1.14
N LYS A 95 23.94 13.99 -0.15
CA LYS A 95 24.25 13.93 1.28
C LYS A 95 23.78 12.63 1.95
N GLU A 96 23.15 11.75 1.19
CA GLU A 96 22.54 10.52 1.70
C GLU A 96 23.39 9.32 1.31
N ASP A 97 23.74 8.51 2.31
CA ASP A 97 24.31 7.19 2.11
C ASP A 97 23.22 6.13 2.25
N LEU A 98 23.37 5.03 1.51
CA LEU A 98 22.52 3.85 1.66
C LEU A 98 22.93 3.07 2.91
N THR A 99 22.04 2.99 3.89
CA THR A 99 22.31 2.29 5.15
C THR A 99 21.13 1.44 5.57
N THR A 100 21.41 0.35 6.30
CA THR A 100 20.39 -0.64 6.67
C THR A 100 19.29 -0.05 7.55
N ASP A 101 19.60 0.86 8.47
CA ASP A 101 18.62 1.55 9.33
C ASP A 101 17.54 2.27 8.51
N LYS A 102 17.92 2.95 7.43
CA LYS A 102 17.02 3.73 6.58
C LYS A 102 16.07 2.88 5.73
N ILE A 103 16.43 1.62 5.48
CA ILE A 103 15.64 0.69 4.65
C ILE A 103 15.00 -0.47 5.45
N THR A 104 15.30 -0.57 6.75
CA THR A 104 14.84 -1.67 7.61
C THR A 104 13.32 -1.74 7.67
N SER A 105 12.64 -0.59 7.81
CA SER A 105 11.18 -0.55 7.92
C SER A 105 10.48 -1.02 6.64
N GLN A 106 10.96 -0.58 5.47
CA GLN A 106 10.45 -0.98 4.16
C GLN A 106 10.76 -2.46 3.90
N SER A 107 11.94 -2.93 4.29
CA SER A 107 12.32 -4.35 4.19
C SER A 107 11.38 -5.24 5.02
N ALA A 108 11.09 -4.85 6.26
CA ALA A 108 10.17 -5.59 7.11
C ALA A 108 8.74 -5.63 6.54
N ILE A 109 8.26 -4.53 5.96
CA ILE A 109 6.95 -4.50 5.28
C ILE A 109 6.95 -5.45 4.09
N LEU A 110 7.97 -5.39 3.22
CA LEU A 110 8.09 -6.24 2.03
C LEU A 110 8.13 -7.73 2.40
N PHE A 111 9.00 -8.11 3.34
CA PHE A 111 9.08 -9.49 3.82
C PHE A 111 7.78 -9.96 4.49
N SER A 112 7.03 -9.07 5.14
CA SER A 112 5.74 -9.43 5.75
C SER A 112 4.61 -9.63 4.72
N LEU A 113 4.70 -9.00 3.55
CA LEU A 113 3.64 -9.02 2.54
C LEU A 113 3.92 -9.94 1.35
N ILE A 114 5.17 -10.38 1.17
CA ILE A 114 5.59 -11.25 0.07
C ILE A 114 6.17 -12.53 0.68
N ASP A 115 5.39 -13.60 0.75
CA ASP A 115 5.71 -14.75 1.61
C ASP A 115 6.96 -15.51 1.15
N ASN A 116 7.20 -15.66 -0.16
CA ASN A 116 8.37 -16.39 -0.69
C ASN A 116 9.60 -15.51 -0.99
N LEU A 117 9.58 -14.22 -0.64
CA LEU A 117 10.73 -13.32 -0.85
C LEU A 117 11.87 -13.72 0.09
N ASP A 118 13.05 -13.99 -0.46
CA ASP A 118 14.22 -14.40 0.33
C ASP A 118 15.16 -13.21 0.61
N GLU A 119 15.33 -12.31 -0.37
CA GLU A 119 16.30 -11.21 -0.34
C GLU A 119 15.75 -9.92 -0.98
N ILE A 120 16.14 -8.76 -0.46
CA ILE A 120 15.92 -7.46 -1.09
C ILE A 120 17.27 -6.82 -1.38
N VAL A 121 17.49 -6.36 -2.60
CA VAL A 121 18.75 -5.72 -3.00
C VAL A 121 18.50 -4.26 -3.35
N TYR A 122 19.04 -3.35 -2.56
CA TYR A 122 18.94 -1.91 -2.78
C TYR A 122 20.14 -1.41 -3.60
N VAL A 123 19.88 -0.70 -4.69
CA VAL A 123 20.91 -0.27 -5.65
C VAL A 123 20.82 1.24 -5.92
N PRO A 124 21.83 2.05 -5.53
CA PRO A 124 21.91 3.45 -5.92
C PRO A 124 22.36 3.56 -7.38
N VAL A 125 21.59 4.25 -8.22
CA VAL A 125 21.86 4.36 -9.68
C VAL A 125 22.62 5.61 -10.09
N ASN A 126 22.75 6.59 -9.19
CA ASN A 126 23.40 7.87 -9.45
C ASN A 126 24.74 8.04 -8.70
N SER A 127 25.15 7.07 -7.88
CA SER A 127 26.48 7.05 -7.28
C SER A 127 27.41 6.17 -8.14
N ASN A 128 28.69 6.56 -8.22
CA ASN A 128 29.71 5.74 -8.85
C ASN A 128 30.03 4.53 -7.96
N ALA A 129 29.10 3.56 -7.94
CA ALA A 129 29.28 2.16 -7.56
C ALA A 129 30.16 1.85 -6.33
N GLU A 130 29.77 2.34 -5.15
CA GLU A 130 30.01 1.69 -3.87
C GLU A 130 28.73 1.84 -3.05
N GLY A 131 27.91 0.79 -2.92
CA GLY A 131 26.65 0.92 -2.18
C GLY A 131 25.51 0.00 -2.59
N ILE A 132 25.75 -1.17 -3.19
CA ILE A 132 24.69 -2.19 -3.25
C ILE A 132 24.51 -2.73 -1.83
N LEU A 133 23.26 -2.72 -1.35
CA LEU A 133 22.93 -3.24 -0.03
C LEU A 133 21.93 -4.40 -0.14
N PRO A 134 22.42 -5.66 -0.09
CA PRO A 134 21.56 -6.81 0.07
C PRO A 134 21.04 -6.90 1.51
N VAL A 135 19.79 -7.32 1.65
CA VAL A 135 19.12 -7.52 2.93
C VAL A 135 18.39 -8.84 2.91
N ASP A 136 18.85 -9.74 3.78
CA ASP A 136 18.24 -11.05 3.95
C ASP A 136 17.04 -11.01 4.91
N ARG A 137 16.04 -11.85 4.65
CA ARG A 137 14.89 -12.03 5.55
C ARG A 137 15.33 -12.35 6.98
N ASN A 138 16.33 -13.21 7.16
CA ASN A 138 16.81 -13.63 8.48
C ASN A 138 17.30 -12.46 9.34
N TYR A 139 17.95 -11.47 8.72
CA TYR A 139 18.40 -10.27 9.42
C TYR A 139 17.20 -9.46 9.93
N ILE A 140 16.20 -9.24 9.07
CA ILE A 140 14.99 -8.49 9.43
C ILE A 140 14.10 -9.26 10.41
N ASP A 141 14.02 -10.58 10.31
CA ASP A 141 13.32 -11.44 11.27
C ASP A 141 13.98 -11.38 12.64
N SER A 142 15.31 -11.36 12.71
CA SER A 142 16.04 -11.18 13.97
C SER A 142 15.75 -9.81 14.59
N PHE A 143 15.76 -8.75 13.78
CA PHE A 143 15.43 -7.40 14.24
C PHE A 143 13.98 -7.31 14.75
N THR A 144 12.99 -7.69 13.92
CA THR A 144 11.56 -7.64 14.27
C THR A 144 11.22 -8.52 15.47
N THR A 145 11.86 -9.69 15.61
CA THR A 145 11.71 -10.53 16.80
C THR A 145 12.25 -9.84 18.04
N SER A 146 13.37 -9.11 17.95
CA SER A 146 13.96 -8.42 19.11
C SER A 146 13.15 -7.22 19.58
N VAL A 147 12.46 -6.52 18.67
CA VAL A 147 11.71 -5.28 18.99
C VAL A 147 10.20 -5.47 19.16
N ILE A 148 9.60 -6.45 18.47
CA ILE A 148 8.15 -6.72 18.44
C ILE A 148 7.82 -8.14 18.94
N GLY A 149 8.80 -9.06 18.97
CA GLY A 149 8.58 -10.45 19.40
C GLY A 149 7.98 -11.36 18.32
N MET A 150 7.95 -10.92 17.06
CA MET A 150 7.43 -11.68 15.93
C MET A 150 8.34 -11.56 14.72
N THR A 151 8.46 -12.64 13.95
CA THR A 151 9.08 -12.63 12.61
C THR A 151 8.21 -11.88 11.59
N THR A 152 8.78 -11.45 10.47
CA THR A 152 8.04 -10.84 9.36
C THR A 152 6.93 -11.73 8.83
N LYS A 153 7.17 -13.05 8.77
CA LYS A 153 6.16 -14.03 8.37
C LYS A 153 4.97 -14.06 9.33
N GLU A 154 5.21 -13.94 10.63
CA GLU A 154 4.14 -13.90 11.63
C GLU A 154 3.37 -12.58 11.61
N LEU A 155 4.08 -11.47 11.42
CA LEU A 155 3.49 -10.14 11.23
C LEU A 155 2.59 -10.10 10.00
N GLY A 156 2.96 -10.81 8.93
CA GLY A 156 2.17 -10.97 7.71
C GLY A 156 0.94 -11.90 7.80
N LYS A 157 0.70 -12.59 8.91
CA LYS A 157 -0.40 -13.58 9.02
C LYS A 157 -1.79 -12.94 9.13
N SER A 158 -1.88 -11.72 9.66
CA SER A 158 -3.15 -11.00 9.77
C SER A 158 -2.95 -9.51 9.64
N LYS A 159 -3.98 -8.82 9.17
CA LYS A 159 -3.97 -7.35 9.04
C LYS A 159 -3.70 -6.65 10.38
N GLY A 160 -4.18 -7.22 11.48
CA GLY A 160 -3.93 -6.69 12.83
C GLY A 160 -2.46 -6.77 13.25
N LYS A 161 -1.79 -7.88 12.97
CA LYS A 161 -0.35 -8.02 13.25
C LYS A 161 0.50 -7.19 12.29
N PHE A 162 0.10 -7.10 11.03
CA PHE A 162 0.78 -6.24 10.07
C PHE A 162 0.64 -4.75 10.46
N LYS A 163 -0.52 -4.36 11.00
CA LYS A 163 -0.74 -3.03 11.56
C LYS A 163 0.24 -2.73 12.71
N GLU A 164 0.46 -3.68 13.61
CA GLU A 164 1.43 -3.54 14.72
C GLU A 164 2.85 -3.22 14.21
N LEU A 165 3.28 -3.87 13.12
CA LEU A 165 4.55 -3.57 12.45
C LEU A 165 4.62 -2.12 11.94
N VAL A 166 3.59 -1.68 11.23
CA VAL A 166 3.55 -0.33 10.63
C VAL A 166 3.54 0.73 11.72
N GLU A 167 2.72 0.56 12.77
CA GLU A 167 2.63 1.49 13.90
C GLU A 167 3.95 1.56 14.70
N PHE A 168 4.62 0.43 14.90
CA PHE A 168 5.95 0.39 15.53
C PHE A 168 6.95 1.31 14.81
N TYR A 169 7.04 1.22 13.48
CA TYR A 169 7.98 2.04 12.72
C TYR A 169 7.55 3.52 12.63
N GLU A 170 6.25 3.81 12.56
CA GLU A 170 5.78 5.20 12.63
C GLU A 170 6.16 5.85 13.97
N GLU A 171 6.07 5.11 15.08
CA GLU A 171 6.55 5.57 16.38
C GLU A 171 8.08 5.66 16.47
N TYR A 172 8.80 4.66 15.95
CA TYR A 172 10.26 4.64 15.94
C TYR A 172 10.84 5.85 15.19
N ILE A 173 10.39 6.07 13.96
CA ILE A 173 10.79 7.22 13.12
C ILE A 173 10.46 8.54 13.79
N ARG A 174 9.29 8.63 14.47
CA ARG A 174 8.90 9.84 15.21
C ARG A 174 9.84 10.12 16.38
N LYS A 175 10.29 9.10 17.12
CA LYS A 175 11.23 9.27 18.24
C LYS A 175 12.61 9.69 17.76
N ASP A 176 13.09 9.09 16.68
CA ASP A 176 14.41 9.40 16.12
C ASP A 176 14.48 10.86 15.62
N LYS A 177 13.43 11.34 14.95
CA LYS A 177 13.31 12.75 14.53
C LYS A 177 13.23 13.77 15.67
N VAL A 178 12.83 13.35 16.88
CA VAL A 178 12.75 14.23 18.07
C VAL A 178 14.13 14.36 18.76
N LEU A 179 15.07 13.46 18.47
CA LEU A 179 16.40 13.42 19.08
C LEU A 179 17.48 14.15 18.26
N ILE A 180 17.13 14.77 17.14
CA ILE A 180 18.04 15.60 16.35
C ILE A 180 17.70 17.08 16.65
N PRO A 181 18.54 17.82 17.41
CA PRO A 181 18.33 19.24 17.71
C PRO A 181 18.50 20.14 16.48
#